data_AF-A0A353XZT4-F1
#
_entry.id   AF-A0A353XZT4-F1
#
_cell.length_a   1.000
_cell.length_b   1.000
_cell.length_c   1.000
_cell.angle_alpha   90.00
_cell.angle_beta   90.00
_cell.angle_gamma   90.00
#
_symmetry.space_group_name_H-M   'P 1'
#
loop_
_entity.id
_entity.type
_entity.pdbx_description
1 polymer ?
#
loop_
_entity_poly.entity_id
_entity_poly.type
_entity_poly.pdbx_seq_one_letter_code
_entity_poly.pdbx_strand_id
1 'polypeptide(L)'
;MKIVYLESAGDDLLWMRQYYESVFPEGRSRAQKQFHAVENLLLANPFIGHETHRKSVREFSIPKTPFSFIYRVWPERIEVLRVWDERQNRSILDD
;
A
#
# COMPACT_ATOMS: atom_id res chain seq x y z
N MET A 1 3.94 -1.39 -17.90
CA MET A 1 3.52 -1.52 -16.47
C MET A 1 4.10 -0.39 -15.64
N LYS A 2 3.26 0.34 -14.90
CA LYS A 2 3.68 1.39 -13.94
C LYS A 2 2.76 1.40 -12.72
N ILE A 3 3.21 1.94 -11.60
CA ILE A 3 2.35 2.18 -10.43
C ILE A 3 1.75 3.59 -10.55
N VAL A 4 0.45 3.70 -10.28
CA VAL A 4 -0.29 4.97 -10.24
C VAL A 4 -1.03 5.03 -8.90
N TYR A 5 -0.73 6.04 -8.09
CA TYR A 5 -1.45 6.31 -6.86
C TYR A 5 -2.70 7.13 -7.18
N LEU A 6 -3.86 6.65 -6.76
CA LEU A 6 -5.10 7.41 -6.87
C LEU A 6 -5.15 8.50 -5.80
N GLU A 7 -6.00 9.50 -6.01
CA GLU A 7 -6.21 10.60 -5.06
C GLU A 7 -6.57 10.07 -3.65
N SER A 8 -7.35 8.99 -3.58
CA SER A 8 -7.73 8.31 -2.34
C SER A 8 -6.55 7.75 -1.53
N ALA A 9 -5.39 7.54 -2.15
CA ALA A 9 -4.17 7.11 -1.46
C ALA A 9 -3.34 8.29 -0.93
N GLY A 10 -3.68 9.54 -1.28
CA GLY A 10 -2.92 10.73 -0.89
C GLY A 10 -2.87 10.92 0.63
N ASP A 11 -4.03 10.87 1.29
CA ASP A 11 -4.14 11.01 2.75
C ASP A 11 -3.42 9.87 3.48
N ASP A 12 -3.47 8.66 2.92
CA ASP A 12 -2.78 7.49 3.46
C ASP A 12 -1.25 7.64 3.41
N LEU A 13 -0.72 8.14 2.28
CA LEU A 13 0.71 8.39 2.11
C LEU A 13 1.19 9.50 3.05
N LEU A 14 0.39 10.55 3.21
CA LEU A 14 0.66 11.62 4.17
C LEU A 14 0.67 11.07 5.60
N TRP A 15 -0.31 10.23 5.95
CA TRP A 15 -0.38 9.56 7.24
C TRP A 15 0.84 8.67 7.49
N MET A 16 1.21 7.82 6.53
CA MET A 16 2.40 6.97 6.65
C MET A 16 3.67 7.80 6.88
N ARG A 17 3.82 8.91 6.16
CA ARG A 17 4.94 9.84 6.36
C ARG A 17 4.95 10.41 7.77
N GLN A 18 3.82 10.93 8.24
CA GLN A 18 3.70 11.51 9.59
C GLN A 18 4.02 10.47 10.67
N TYR A 19 3.53 9.24 10.53
CA TYR A 19 3.81 8.15 11.46
C TYR A 19 5.31 7.89 11.63
N TYR A 20 6.07 7.84 10.53
CA TYR A 20 7.53 7.65 10.56
C TYR A 20 8.32 8.93 10.83
N GLU A 21 7.66 10.08 10.95
CA GLU A 21 8.29 11.34 11.38
C GLU A 21 8.07 11.62 12.87
N SER A 22 6.95 11.19 13.47
CA SER A 22 6.60 11.50 14.86
C SER A 22 6.45 10.30 15.79
N VAL A 23 5.90 9.17 15.33
CA VAL A 23 5.54 8.04 16.21
C VAL A 23 6.64 6.99 16.27
N PHE A 24 7.26 6.67 15.14
CA PHE A 24 8.37 5.71 15.10
C PHE A 24 9.49 6.14 14.13
N PRO A 25 10.23 7.23 14.44
CA PRO A 25 11.27 7.77 13.57
C PRO A 25 12.40 6.79 13.23
N GLU A 26 12.75 5.91 14.17
CA GLU A 26 13.80 4.90 14.01
C GLU A 26 13.47 3.90 12.89
N GLY A 27 12.18 3.70 12.62
CA GLY A 27 11.69 2.82 11.56
C GLY A 27 11.76 3.42 10.15
N ARG A 28 11.93 4.74 10.01
CA ARG A 28 11.74 5.49 8.75
C ARG A 28 12.57 4.94 7.60
N SER A 29 13.88 4.79 7.80
CA SER A 29 14.79 4.33 6.74
C SER A 29 14.44 2.92 6.25
N ARG A 30 14.05 2.04 7.19
CA ARG A 30 13.65 0.68 6.85
C ARG A 30 12.33 0.67 6.10
N ALA A 31 11.34 1.44 6.57
CA ALA A 31 10.03 1.53 5.95
C ALA A 31 10.12 2.02 4.51
N GLN A 32 10.92 3.07 4.24
CA GLN A 32 11.16 3.56 2.89
C GLN A 32 11.78 2.49 1.98
N LYS A 33 12.77 1.75 2.47
CA LYS A 33 13.37 0.63 1.72
C LYS A 33 12.35 -0.46 1.40
N GLN A 34 11.51 -0.84 2.36
CA GLN A 34 10.48 -1.87 2.15
C GLN A 34 9.39 -1.38 1.21
N PHE A 35 8.96 -0.12 1.31
CA PHE A 35 8.00 0.49 0.40
C PHE A 35 8.46 0.37 -1.05
N HIS A 36 9.68 0.82 -1.36
CA HIS A 36 10.24 0.72 -2.71
C HIS A 36 10.49 -0.73 -3.16
N ALA A 37 10.88 -1.61 -2.24
CA ALA A 37 11.02 -3.03 -2.56
C ALA A 37 9.68 -3.65 -2.98
N VAL A 38 8.59 -3.27 -2.31
CA VAL A 38 7.23 -3.70 -2.66
C VAL A 38 6.78 -3.10 -3.99
N GLU A 39 7.04 -1.82 -4.26
CA GLU A 39 6.76 -1.22 -5.57
C GLU A 39 7.41 -2.02 -6.71
N ASN A 40 8.69 -2.37 -6.56
CA ASN A 40 9.40 -3.20 -7.54
C ASN A 40 8.81 -4.61 -7.65
N LEU A 41 8.41 -5.20 -6.52
CA LEU A 41 7.82 -6.54 -6.50
C LEU A 41 6.45 -6.56 -7.18
N LEU A 42 5.63 -5.52 -6.98
CA LEU A 42 4.35 -5.35 -7.67
C LEU A 42 4.55 -5.17 -9.17
N LEU A 43 5.54 -4.38 -9.61
CA LEU A 43 5.85 -4.23 -11.03
C LEU A 43 6.29 -5.56 -11.68
N ALA A 44 7.05 -6.38 -10.96
CA ALA A 44 7.51 -7.69 -11.45
C ALA A 44 6.42 -8.78 -11.37
N ASN A 45 5.58 -8.73 -10.33
CA ASN A 45 4.54 -9.73 -10.05
C ASN A 45 3.23 -9.03 -9.66
N PRO A 46 2.49 -8.44 -10.62
CA PRO A 46 1.31 -7.63 -10.33
C PRO A 46 0.21 -8.36 -9.56
N PHE A 47 0.17 -9.69 -9.60
CA PHE A 47 -0.88 -10.50 -8.97
C PHE A 47 -0.45 -11.12 -7.63
N ILE A 48 0.70 -10.73 -7.06
CA ILE A 48 1.26 -11.32 -5.83
C ILE A 48 0.41 -11.06 -4.58
N GLY A 49 -0.41 -10.01 -4.59
CA GLY A 49 -1.31 -9.69 -3.48
C GLY A 49 -2.50 -10.64 -3.41
N HIS A 50 -2.98 -10.85 -2.18
CA HIS A 50 -4.17 -11.65 -1.92
C HIS A 50 -5.41 -10.94 -2.45
N GLU A 51 -6.35 -11.70 -3.01
CA GLU A 51 -7.63 -11.15 -3.42
C GLU A 51 -8.46 -10.77 -2.20
N THR A 52 -9.08 -9.59 -2.25
CA THR A 52 -9.99 -9.12 -1.21
C THR A 52 -11.42 -9.56 -1.51
N HIS A 53 -12.37 -9.25 -0.62
CA HIS A 53 -13.80 -9.45 -0.88
C HIS A 53 -14.31 -8.64 -2.09
N ARG A 54 -13.61 -7.54 -2.46
CA ARG A 54 -13.93 -6.75 -3.66
C ARG A 54 -13.27 -7.36 -4.88
N LYS A 55 -14.08 -7.60 -5.92
CA LYS A 55 -13.62 -8.12 -7.20
C LYS A 55 -12.48 -7.27 -7.78
N SER A 56 -11.42 -7.95 -8.22
CA SER A 56 -10.23 -7.35 -8.86
C SER A 56 -9.38 -6.45 -7.95
N VAL A 57 -9.71 -6.34 -6.66
CA VAL A 57 -8.91 -5.62 -5.67
C VAL A 57 -8.04 -6.62 -4.91
N ARG A 58 -6.77 -6.26 -4.78
CA ARG A 58 -5.75 -7.04 -4.09
C ARG A 58 -5.17 -6.26 -2.94
N GLU A 59 -4.74 -6.99 -1.91
CA GLU A 59 -4.02 -6.47 -0.77
C GLU A 59 -2.64 -7.11 -0.69
N PHE A 60 -1.63 -6.30 -0.42
CA PHE A 60 -0.27 -6.79 -0.20
C PHE A 60 0.44 -5.97 0.88
N SER A 61 0.74 -6.64 2.00
CA SER A 61 1.42 -6.03 3.13
C SER A 61 2.85 -5.63 2.81
N ILE A 62 3.24 -4.45 3.30
CA ILE A 62 4.60 -3.96 3.23
C ILE A 62 5.37 -4.57 4.41
N PRO A 63 6.32 -5.51 4.16
CA PRO A 63 6.92 -6.28 5.23
C PRO A 63 7.55 -5.42 6.32
N LYS A 64 7.31 -5.79 7.58
CA LYS A 64 7.88 -5.12 8.78
C LYS A 64 7.45 -3.67 8.91
N THR A 65 6.29 -3.33 8.36
CA THR A 65 5.56 -2.09 8.59
C THR A 65 4.11 -2.45 8.92
N PRO A 66 3.34 -1.55 9.54
CA PRO A 66 1.91 -1.75 9.72
C PRO A 66 1.10 -1.37 8.47
N PHE A 67 1.71 -1.22 7.30
CA PHE A 67 1.05 -0.70 6.10
C PHE A 67 0.87 -1.77 5.01
N SER A 68 -0.22 -1.65 4.26
CA SER A 68 -0.59 -2.50 3.13
C SER A 68 -0.92 -1.68 1.88
N PHE A 69 -0.52 -2.18 0.71
CA PHE A 69 -1.04 -1.68 -0.55
C PHE A 69 -2.39 -2.32 -0.84
N ILE A 70 -3.42 -1.51 -1.07
CA ILE A 70 -4.70 -1.96 -1.65
C ILE A 70 -4.74 -1.47 -3.09
N TYR A 71 -4.77 -2.39 -4.04
CA TYR A 71 -4.53 -2.06 -5.44
C TYR A 71 -5.37 -2.87 -6.42
N ARG A 72 -5.45 -2.39 -7.67
CA ARG A 72 -6.02 -3.07 -8.83
C ARG A 72 -4.97 -3.22 -9.91
N VAL A 73 -5.06 -4.31 -10.67
CA VAL A 73 -4.17 -4.55 -11.81
C VAL A 73 -4.92 -4.28 -13.12
N TRP A 74 -4.32 -3.45 -13.96
CA TRP A 74 -4.72 -3.20 -15.33
C TRP A 74 -3.61 -3.65 -16.30
N PRO A 75 -3.88 -3.80 -17.60
CA PRO A 75 -2.86 -4.25 -18.55
C PRO A 75 -1.56 -3.44 -18.52
N GLU A 76 -1.65 -2.12 -18.37
CA GLU A 76 -0.50 -1.21 -18.42
C GLU A 76 -0.12 -0.57 -17.08
N ARG A 77 -0.93 -0.75 -16.04
CA ARG A 77 -0.72 -0.07 -14.76
C ARG A 77 -1.26 -0.85 -13.57
N ILE A 78 -0.68 -0.59 -12.42
CA ILE A 78 -1.18 -0.97 -11.11
C ILE A 78 -1.72 0.30 -10.48
N GLU A 79 -3.01 0.34 -10.18
CA GLU A 79 -3.63 1.45 -9.48
C GLU A 79 -3.62 1.16 -7.98
N VAL A 80 -2.94 2.00 -7.20
CA VAL A 80 -2.97 1.95 -5.74
C VAL A 80 -4.16 2.79 -5.28
N LEU A 81 -5.15 2.11 -4.73
CA LEU A 81 -6.36 2.72 -4.19
C LEU A 81 -6.08 3.32 -2.82
N ARG A 82 -5.36 2.58 -1.96
CA ARG A 82 -5.05 2.94 -0.57
C ARG A 82 -3.67 2.44 -0.16
N VAL A 83 -3.04 3.13 0.80
CA VAL A 83 -1.89 2.66 1.58
C VAL A 83 -2.35 2.49 3.02
N TRP A 84 -3.01 1.36 3.28
CA TRP A 84 -3.78 1.17 4.48
C TRP A 84 -2.90 0.88 5.71
N ASP A 85 -3.15 1.58 6.82
CA ASP A 85 -2.57 1.24 8.12
C ASP A 85 -3.42 0.13 8.78
N GLU A 86 -2.88 -1.08 8.88
CA GLU A 86 -3.57 -2.28 9.36
C GLU A 86 -4.01 -2.17 10.84
N ARG A 87 -3.56 -1.16 11.57
CA ARG A 87 -3.99 -0.88 12.95
C ARG A 87 -5.31 -0.10 13.00
N GLN A 88 -5.72 0.50 11.89
CA GLN A 88 -6.99 1.21 11.78
C GLN A 88 -8.15 0.23 11.56
N ASN A 89 -9.36 0.62 11.97
CA ASN A 89 -10.54 -0.23 11.81
C ASN A 89 -10.86 -0.43 10.32
N ARG A 90 -10.83 -1.70 9.88
CA ARG A 90 -10.97 -2.13 8.48
C ARG A 90 -12.35 -1.89 7.87
N SER A 91 -13.37 -1.60 8.69
CA SER A 91 -14.75 -1.38 8.24
C SER A 91 -14.90 -0.27 7.19
N ILE A 92 -13.94 0.64 7.08
CA ILE A 92 -13.92 1.75 6.09
C ILE A 92 -13.59 1.25 4.67
N LEU A 93 -13.05 0.03 4.54
CA LEU A 93 -12.72 -0.60 3.27
C LEU A 93 -13.81 -1.55 2.76
N ASP A 94 -14.96 -1.60 3.44
CA ASP A 94 -16.09 -2.49 3.12
C ASP A 94 -17.26 -1.78 2.39
N ASP A 95 -17.26 -0.44 2.30
CA ASP A 95 -18.22 0.40 1.54
C ASP A 95 -17.91 0.65 0.04
#